data_AF-A0A7S2YCL0-F1
#
_entry.id   AF-A0A7S2YCL0-F1
#
_cell.length_a   1.000
_cell.length_b   1.000
_cell.length_c   1.000
_cell.angle_alpha   90.00
_cell.angle_beta   90.00
_cell.angle_gamma   90.00
#
_symmetry.space_group_name_H-M   'P 1'
#
loop_
_entity.id
_entity.type
_entity.pdbx_description
1 polymer ?
#
loop_
_entity_poly.entity_id
_entity_poly.type
_entity_poly.pdbx_seq_one_letter_code
_entity_poly.pdbx_strand_id
1 'polypeptide(L)'
;VTSNGVWSMPMPTASYSQNSFFLAVGYLLGLTIVMAYLYPTSRLIKLIVEEKETKLKETMFIMGLKPWAHWIAWMSCSLLIFGVIAVLVTNSLSNNVLTYSDPVYLFWWIFFFSTATVGFCFALASLFSKAKLASIIGPMALFATLLPRFIFFGYNRYEASSAKKWASLLPATAFSFGADIVADYEYGEIGIQDWNSGEGDYSFNTSIGFLVFDTILYIFLGWYLDQVVPREYGSARPMWFLCTPSFWCSCFFRRRTRRNHQATESATNLSATIHGEYSDLAYTNGSQSRAFSSPQDHETIDNGNLVPRIVARDIVKVYSKKKGTIPAVNHQ
;
A
#
# COMPACT_ATOMS: atom_id res chain seq x y z
N VAL A 1 -24.68 54.34 44.68
CA VAL A 1 -24.87 55.79 44.41
C VAL A 1 -23.78 56.23 43.45
N THR A 2 -24.09 56.30 42.15
CA THR A 2 -23.39 57.17 41.20
C THR A 2 -24.48 57.79 40.32
N SER A 3 -24.67 59.09 40.53
CA SER A 3 -25.75 59.92 40.03
C SER A 3 -25.42 60.48 38.65
N ASN A 4 -25.46 59.64 37.60
CA ASN A 4 -25.54 60.07 36.20
C ASN A 4 -26.31 59.00 35.43
N GLY A 5 -27.56 59.32 35.07
CA GLY A 5 -28.56 58.38 34.52
C GLY A 5 -28.28 57.96 33.08
N VAL A 6 -27.19 57.23 32.84
CA VAL A 6 -26.98 56.49 31.60
C VAL A 6 -27.40 55.05 31.86
N TRP A 7 -28.56 54.67 31.33
CA TRP A 7 -29.02 53.30 31.34
C TRP A 7 -28.35 52.55 30.20
N SER A 8 -27.40 51.67 30.51
CA SER A 8 -26.93 50.66 29.57
C SER A 8 -27.73 49.38 29.79
N MET A 9 -28.38 48.89 28.75
CA MET A 9 -29.01 47.58 28.75
C MET A 9 -28.12 46.63 27.91
N PRO A 10 -27.78 45.44 28.41
CA PRO A 10 -27.06 44.46 27.58
C PRO A 10 -27.92 44.08 26.38
N MET A 11 -27.27 43.82 25.24
CA MET A 11 -27.99 43.31 24.07
C MET A 11 -28.63 41.96 24.41
N PRO A 12 -29.91 41.74 24.07
CA PRO A 12 -30.56 40.46 24.33
C PRO A 12 -29.86 39.36 23.51
N THR A 13 -29.41 38.32 24.19
CA THR A 13 -28.85 37.12 23.56
C THR A 13 -29.95 36.07 23.42
N ALA A 14 -29.97 35.35 22.30
CA ALA A 14 -30.82 34.17 22.18
C ALA A 14 -30.48 33.16 23.29
N SER A 15 -31.45 32.35 23.71
CA SER A 15 -31.17 31.28 24.66
C SER A 15 -30.17 30.31 24.02
N TYR A 16 -29.00 30.18 24.64
CA TYR A 16 -27.96 29.23 24.23
C TYR A 16 -27.73 28.24 25.37
N SER A 17 -27.65 26.97 25.04
CA SER A 17 -27.23 25.92 25.96
C SER A 17 -25.83 25.49 25.54
N GLN A 18 -24.93 25.37 26.50
CA GLN A 18 -23.51 25.13 26.26
C GLN A 18 -22.99 24.05 27.19
N ASN A 19 -22.31 23.07 26.60
CA ASN A 19 -21.71 21.98 27.35
C ASN A 19 -20.27 22.32 27.74
N SER A 20 -20.05 22.83 28.95
CA SER A 20 -18.72 23.18 29.49
C SER A 20 -17.69 22.04 29.44
N PHE A 21 -18.13 20.79 29.34
CA PHE A 21 -17.25 19.63 29.13
C PHE A 21 -16.43 19.73 27.84
N PHE A 22 -17.07 20.11 26.72
CA PHE A 22 -16.40 20.19 25.42
C PHE A 22 -15.41 21.36 25.33
N LEU A 23 -15.61 22.42 26.12
CA LEU A 23 -14.65 23.51 26.24
C LEU A 23 -13.31 23.02 26.84
N ALA A 24 -13.37 22.13 27.84
CA ALA A 24 -12.18 21.60 28.50
C ALA A 24 -11.59 20.34 27.82
N VAL A 25 -12.41 19.52 27.16
CA VAL A 25 -12.00 18.20 26.64
C VAL A 25 -11.97 18.15 25.11
N GLY A 26 -12.61 19.09 24.42
CA GLY A 26 -12.76 19.09 22.96
C GLY A 26 -11.43 18.96 22.21
N TYR A 27 -10.42 19.72 22.62
CA TYR A 27 -9.09 19.69 22.01
C TYR A 27 -8.29 18.40 22.27
N LEU A 28 -8.71 17.58 23.24
CA LEU A 28 -8.12 16.27 23.54
C LEU A 28 -8.78 15.15 22.74
N LEU A 29 -9.97 15.37 22.16
CA LEU A 29 -10.71 14.33 21.44
C LEU A 29 -9.89 13.75 20.29
N GLY A 30 -9.29 14.61 19.46
CA GLY A 30 -8.41 14.17 18.37
C GLY A 30 -7.19 13.40 18.87
N LEU A 31 -6.53 13.91 19.92
CA LEU A 31 -5.36 13.27 20.54
C LEU A 31 -5.68 11.86 21.06
N THR A 32 -6.79 11.70 21.78
CA THR A 32 -7.16 10.41 22.40
C THR A 32 -7.43 9.32 21.35
N ILE A 33 -8.10 9.67 20.25
CA ILE A 33 -8.39 8.72 19.17
C ILE A 33 -7.10 8.38 18.42
N VAL A 34 -6.25 9.36 18.10
CA VAL A 34 -4.94 9.11 17.46
C VAL A 34 -4.07 8.19 18.32
N MET A 35 -4.09 8.38 19.65
CA MET A 35 -3.40 7.49 20.60
C MET A 35 -3.94 6.07 20.56
N ALA A 36 -5.25 5.88 20.49
CA ALA A 36 -5.85 4.55 20.36
C ALA A 36 -5.41 3.83 19.08
N TYR A 37 -5.17 4.58 18.00
CA TYR A 37 -4.69 4.03 16.73
C TYR A 37 -3.20 3.66 16.71
N LEU A 38 -2.40 4.03 17.72
CA LEU A 38 -0.98 3.68 17.77
C LEU A 38 -0.74 2.17 17.80
N TYR A 39 -1.54 1.43 18.56
CA TYR A 39 -1.38 -0.02 18.68
C TYR A 39 -1.70 -0.76 17.36
N PRO A 40 -2.87 -0.54 16.71
CA PRO A 40 -3.14 -1.09 15.38
C PRO A 40 -2.08 -0.74 14.35
N THR A 41 -1.60 0.51 14.35
CA THR A 41 -0.55 1.02 13.45
C THR A 41 0.77 0.27 13.65
N SER A 42 1.23 0.14 14.90
CA SER A 42 2.44 -0.61 15.24
C SER A 42 2.35 -2.07 14.76
N ARG A 43 1.20 -2.71 14.97
CA ARG A 43 0.98 -4.09 14.54
C ARG A 43 1.03 -4.23 13.02
N LEU A 44 0.35 -3.35 12.29
CA LEU A 44 0.32 -3.37 10.83
C LEU A 44 1.73 -3.20 10.24
N ILE A 45 2.48 -2.19 10.68
CA ILE A 45 3.85 -1.94 10.21
C ILE A 45 4.74 -3.13 10.52
N LYS A 46 4.64 -3.70 11.73
CA LYS A 46 5.42 -4.88 12.11
C LYS A 46 5.16 -6.04 11.17
N LEU A 47 3.89 -6.37 10.88
CA LEU A 47 3.54 -7.50 9.99
C LEU A 47 4.10 -7.32 8.58
N ILE A 48 3.97 -6.11 8.02
CA ILE A 48 4.49 -5.81 6.68
C ILE A 48 6.02 -5.94 6.65
N VAL A 49 6.72 -5.44 7.67
CA VAL A 49 8.19 -5.49 7.72
C VAL A 49 8.69 -6.90 8.06
N GLU A 50 7.96 -7.66 8.87
CA GLU A 50 8.27 -9.06 9.19
C GLU A 50 8.15 -9.95 7.96
N GLU A 51 7.13 -9.74 7.12
CA GLU A 51 7.02 -10.43 5.84
C GLU A 51 8.18 -10.10 4.89
N LYS A 52 8.67 -8.85 4.94
CA LYS A 52 9.87 -8.43 4.19
C LYS A 52 11.15 -9.06 4.75
N GLU A 53 11.31 -9.07 6.07
CA GLU A 53 12.48 -9.61 6.76
C GLU A 53 12.62 -11.13 6.55
N THR A 54 11.50 -11.85 6.57
CA THR A 54 11.44 -13.30 6.30
C THR A 54 11.47 -13.66 4.81
N LYS A 55 11.42 -12.66 3.92
CA LYS A 55 11.42 -12.84 2.45
C LYS A 55 10.25 -13.67 1.93
N LEU A 56 9.15 -13.77 2.70
CA LEU A 56 7.94 -14.49 2.30
C LEU A 56 7.36 -13.95 0.99
N LYS A 57 7.44 -12.63 0.78
CA LYS A 57 7.02 -11.98 -0.46
C LYS A 57 7.77 -12.48 -1.70
N GLU A 58 9.08 -12.73 -1.60
CA GLU A 58 9.89 -13.21 -2.72
C GLU A 58 9.59 -14.68 -3.04
N THR A 59 9.46 -15.50 -2.00
CA THR A 59 9.03 -16.90 -2.11
C THR A 59 7.67 -17.00 -2.83
N MET A 60 6.72 -16.14 -2.49
CA MET A 60 5.40 -16.10 -3.13
C MET A 60 5.47 -15.72 -4.62
N PHE A 61 6.42 -14.85 -5.00
CA PHE A 61 6.65 -14.51 -6.41
C PHE A 61 7.31 -15.64 -7.20
N ILE A 62 8.20 -16.41 -6.58
CA ILE A 62 8.79 -17.62 -7.19
C ILE A 62 7.72 -18.68 -7.45
N MET A 63 6.71 -18.79 -6.56
CA MET A 63 5.55 -19.66 -6.74
C MET A 63 4.57 -19.19 -7.84
N GLY A 64 4.85 -18.05 -8.51
CA GLY A 64 4.07 -17.57 -9.65
C GLY A 64 3.03 -16.49 -9.32
N LEU A 65 3.01 -15.95 -8.10
CA LEU A 65 2.09 -14.86 -7.77
C LEU A 65 2.48 -13.55 -8.47
N LYS A 66 1.49 -12.87 -9.04
CA LYS A 66 1.65 -11.53 -9.62
C LYS A 66 1.88 -10.48 -8.52
N PRO A 67 2.84 -9.54 -8.65
CA PRO A 67 3.09 -8.48 -7.67
C PRO A 67 1.89 -7.60 -7.33
N TRP A 68 1.02 -7.35 -8.31
CA TRP A 68 -0.22 -6.58 -8.11
C TRP A 68 -1.23 -7.30 -7.22
N ALA A 69 -1.30 -8.63 -7.29
CA ALA A 69 -2.22 -9.41 -6.46
C ALA A 69 -1.85 -9.32 -4.98
N HIS A 70 -0.55 -9.35 -4.67
CA HIS A 70 -0.05 -9.16 -3.31
C HIS A 70 -0.38 -7.77 -2.75
N TRP A 71 -0.21 -6.72 -3.57
CA TRP A 71 -0.56 -5.34 -3.18
C TRP A 71 -2.05 -5.19 -2.86
N ILE A 72 -2.93 -5.73 -3.73
CA ILE A 72 -4.39 -5.66 -3.54
C ILE A 72 -4.82 -6.48 -2.31
N ALA A 73 -4.22 -7.66 -2.09
CA ALA A 73 -4.52 -8.49 -0.93
C ALA A 73 -4.20 -7.77 0.39
N TRP A 74 -3.00 -7.18 0.49
CA TRP A 74 -2.61 -6.39 1.65
C TRP A 74 -3.52 -5.19 1.87
N MET A 75 -3.85 -4.47 0.79
CA MET A 75 -4.76 -3.33 0.86
C MET A 75 -6.15 -3.73 1.35
N SER A 76 -6.70 -4.81 0.80
CA SER A 76 -8.04 -5.32 1.15
C SER A 76 -8.10 -5.83 2.59
N CYS A 77 -7.15 -6.66 3.02
CA CYS A 77 -7.14 -7.18 4.40
C CYS A 77 -6.94 -6.06 5.42
N SER A 78 -6.04 -5.11 5.14
CA SER A 78 -5.81 -3.97 6.04
C SER A 78 -7.04 -3.07 6.12
N LEU A 79 -7.70 -2.79 5.00
CA LEU A 79 -8.93 -1.99 4.95
C LEU A 79 -10.07 -2.66 5.74
N LEU A 80 -10.22 -3.99 5.66
CA LEU A 80 -11.24 -4.70 6.43
C LEU A 80 -10.98 -4.60 7.95
N ILE A 81 -9.75 -4.86 8.38
CA ILE A 81 -9.38 -4.81 9.81
C ILE A 81 -9.57 -3.39 10.36
N PHE A 82 -9.04 -2.39 9.67
CA PHE A 82 -9.17 -0.98 10.09
C PHE A 82 -10.60 -0.46 9.94
N GLY A 83 -11.37 -0.96 8.98
CA GLY A 83 -12.79 -0.65 8.84
C GLY A 83 -13.63 -1.15 10.02
N VAL A 84 -13.36 -2.37 10.52
CA VAL A 84 -14.01 -2.87 11.74
C VAL A 84 -13.66 -1.99 12.95
N ILE A 85 -12.39 -1.59 13.09
CA ILE A 85 -11.97 -0.67 14.15
C ILE A 85 -12.71 0.67 14.02
N ALA A 86 -12.85 1.22 12.81
CA ALA A 86 -13.57 2.46 12.56
C ALA A 86 -15.04 2.40 12.98
N VAL A 87 -15.74 1.30 12.65
CA VAL A 87 -17.14 1.07 13.06
C VAL A 87 -17.26 1.05 14.59
N LEU A 88 -16.38 0.31 15.27
CA LEU A 88 -16.41 0.18 16.73
C LEU A 88 -16.14 1.52 17.43
N VAL A 89 -15.15 2.28 16.95
CA VAL A 89 -14.84 3.62 17.50
C VAL A 89 -16.01 4.57 17.27
N THR A 90 -16.60 4.58 16.07
CA THR A 90 -17.74 5.45 15.74
C THR A 90 -18.95 5.14 16.63
N ASN A 91 -19.29 3.86 16.79
CA ASN A 91 -20.40 3.42 17.64
C ASN A 91 -20.18 3.85 19.11
N SER A 92 -18.94 3.73 19.59
CA SER A 92 -18.58 4.14 20.95
C SER A 92 -18.66 5.66 21.15
N LEU A 93 -18.24 6.45 20.15
CA LEU A 93 -18.27 7.91 20.19
C LEU A 93 -19.69 8.47 20.11
N SER A 94 -20.50 7.97 19.17
CA SER A 94 -21.86 8.46 18.95
C SER A 94 -22.80 8.16 20.12
N ASN A 95 -22.60 7.05 20.83
CA ASN A 95 -23.48 6.68 21.95
C ASN A 95 -23.16 7.38 23.28
N ASN A 96 -21.90 7.81 23.49
CA ASN A 96 -21.46 8.31 24.80
C ASN A 96 -21.02 9.76 24.81
N VAL A 97 -20.36 10.21 23.73
CA VAL A 97 -19.67 11.51 23.72
C VAL A 97 -20.37 12.47 22.78
N LEU A 98 -20.55 12.09 21.51
CA LEU A 98 -21.09 12.95 20.46
C LEU A 98 -22.56 12.59 20.21
N THR A 99 -23.44 13.13 21.05
CA THR A 99 -24.86 12.76 21.08
C THR A 99 -25.66 13.53 20.02
N TYR A 100 -25.27 14.77 19.71
CA TYR A 100 -26.00 15.63 18.77
C TYR A 100 -25.52 15.48 17.32
N SER A 101 -24.34 14.91 17.11
CA SER A 101 -23.72 14.77 15.79
C SER A 101 -24.22 13.55 15.02
N ASP A 102 -24.44 13.69 13.71
CA ASP A 102 -24.92 12.60 12.86
C ASP A 102 -23.89 11.45 12.76
N PRO A 103 -24.27 10.20 13.11
CA PRO A 103 -23.34 9.07 13.19
C PRO A 103 -22.74 8.69 11.83
N VAL A 104 -23.42 8.99 10.72
CA VAL A 104 -22.96 8.70 9.36
C VAL A 104 -21.75 9.56 9.01
N TYR A 105 -21.74 10.86 9.35
CA TYR A 105 -20.62 11.76 9.08
C TYR A 105 -19.42 11.42 9.95
N LEU A 106 -19.66 11.08 11.23
CA LEU A 106 -18.61 10.59 12.13
C LEU A 106 -17.99 9.29 11.60
N PHE A 107 -18.80 8.38 11.07
CA PHE A 107 -18.32 7.14 10.46
C PHE A 107 -17.38 7.42 9.29
N TRP A 108 -17.81 8.26 8.32
CA TRP A 108 -16.98 8.58 7.16
C TRP A 108 -15.67 9.25 7.56
N TRP A 109 -15.70 10.18 8.50
CA TRP A 109 -14.51 10.87 8.99
C TRP A 109 -13.50 9.90 9.65
N ILE A 110 -13.97 9.03 10.56
CA ILE A 110 -13.10 8.03 11.21
C ILE A 110 -12.62 7.00 10.18
N PHE A 111 -13.48 6.54 9.28
CA PHE A 111 -13.14 5.55 8.25
C PHE A 111 -12.03 6.06 7.33
N PHE A 112 -12.13 7.30 6.83
CA PHE A 112 -11.09 7.88 5.98
C PHE A 112 -9.79 8.14 6.74
N PHE A 113 -9.85 8.46 8.03
CA PHE A 113 -8.66 8.50 8.88
C PHE A 113 -8.00 7.12 9.01
N SER A 114 -8.79 6.05 9.16
CA SER A 114 -8.27 4.69 9.20
C SER A 114 -7.61 4.30 7.87
N THR A 115 -8.22 4.62 6.72
CA THR A 115 -7.62 4.32 5.40
C THR A 115 -6.37 5.14 5.13
N ALA A 116 -6.34 6.42 5.54
CA ALA A 116 -5.16 7.27 5.43
C ALA A 116 -4.00 6.73 6.28
N THR A 117 -4.32 6.28 7.50
CA THR A 117 -3.36 5.63 8.41
C THR A 117 -2.77 4.36 7.82
N VAL A 118 -3.60 3.53 7.17
CA VAL A 118 -3.14 2.32 6.47
C VAL A 118 -2.17 2.70 5.33
N GLY A 119 -2.51 3.70 4.52
CA GLY A 119 -1.61 4.22 3.48
C GLY A 119 -0.27 4.69 4.06
N PHE A 120 -0.32 5.46 5.14
CA PHE A 120 0.87 5.95 5.86
C PHE A 120 1.74 4.79 6.38
N CYS A 121 1.12 3.72 6.92
CA CYS A 121 1.82 2.52 7.36
C CYS A 121 2.55 1.83 6.21
N PHE A 122 1.92 1.70 5.03
CA PHE A 122 2.57 1.11 3.86
C PHE A 122 3.77 1.93 3.39
N ALA A 123 3.66 3.26 3.38
CA ALA A 123 4.76 4.16 3.07
C ALA A 123 5.91 4.01 4.08
N LEU A 124 5.63 4.05 5.39
CA LEU A 124 6.66 3.87 6.42
C LEU A 124 7.32 2.48 6.37
N ALA A 125 6.53 1.42 6.20
CA ALA A 125 7.04 0.06 6.16
C ALA A 125 7.98 -0.19 4.97
N SER A 126 7.96 0.65 3.93
CA SER A 126 8.92 0.58 2.82
C SER A 126 10.34 1.04 3.19
N LEU A 127 10.48 1.87 4.24
CA LEU A 127 11.76 2.44 4.66
C LEU A 127 12.51 1.57 5.67
N PHE A 128 11.84 0.58 6.26
CA PHE A 128 12.41 -0.27 7.31
C PHE A 128 12.68 -1.69 6.82
N SER A 129 13.86 -2.21 7.20
CA SER A 129 14.26 -3.60 6.92
C SER A 129 14.13 -4.54 8.12
N LYS A 130 13.95 -4.00 9.34
CA LYS A 130 13.91 -4.76 10.60
C LYS A 130 12.59 -4.57 11.34
N ALA A 131 11.87 -5.67 11.62
CA ALA A 131 10.52 -5.61 12.18
C ALA A 131 10.47 -5.04 13.59
N LYS A 132 11.45 -5.37 14.45
CA LYS A 132 11.52 -4.88 15.83
C LYS A 132 11.63 -3.36 15.88
N LEU A 133 12.52 -2.78 15.07
CA LEU A 133 12.70 -1.33 14.99
C LEU A 133 11.47 -0.64 14.39
N ALA A 134 10.90 -1.20 13.32
CA ALA A 134 9.70 -0.66 12.68
C ALA A 134 8.49 -0.63 13.63
N SER A 135 8.34 -1.62 14.51
CA SER A 135 7.25 -1.67 15.49
C SER A 135 7.28 -0.56 16.53
N ILE A 136 8.47 -0.03 16.84
CA ILE A 136 8.66 1.07 17.79
C ILE A 136 8.54 2.41 17.08
N ILE A 137 9.20 2.56 15.92
CA ILE A 137 9.26 3.84 15.20
C ILE A 137 7.95 4.13 14.46
N GLY A 138 7.21 3.11 14.01
CA GLY A 138 5.94 3.27 13.33
C GLY A 138 4.90 4.11 14.09
N PRO A 139 4.49 3.73 15.31
CA PRO A 139 3.59 4.55 16.11
C PRO A 139 4.20 5.90 16.50
N MET A 140 5.52 5.98 16.75
CA MET A 140 6.19 7.26 17.03
C MET A 140 6.06 8.23 15.85
N ALA A 141 6.17 7.73 14.61
CA ALA A 141 5.98 8.54 13.42
C ALA A 141 4.52 9.01 13.26
N LEU A 142 3.53 8.18 13.59
CA LEU A 142 2.12 8.58 13.61
C LEU A 142 1.84 9.62 14.71
N PHE A 143 2.50 9.52 15.86
CA PHE A 143 2.43 10.56 16.88
C PHE A 143 3.13 11.85 16.44
N ALA A 144 4.26 11.76 15.71
CA ALA A 144 4.94 12.93 15.17
C ALA A 144 4.07 13.69 14.15
N THR A 145 3.25 13.00 13.36
CA THR A 145 2.33 13.65 12.42
C THR A 145 1.22 14.44 13.12
N LEU A 146 1.01 14.25 14.43
CA LEU A 146 0.07 15.02 15.25
C LEU A 146 0.65 16.38 15.72
N LEU A 147 1.98 16.50 15.82
CA LEU A 147 2.65 17.66 16.40
C LEU A 147 2.26 19.01 15.78
N PRO A 148 2.08 19.14 14.45
CA PRO A 148 1.68 20.42 13.87
C PRO A 148 0.37 20.95 14.43
N ARG A 149 -0.57 20.09 14.86
CA ARG A 149 -1.83 20.52 15.49
C ARG A 149 -1.59 21.35 16.75
N PHE A 150 -0.60 20.96 17.57
CA PHE A 150 -0.28 21.68 18.81
C PHE A 150 0.33 23.06 18.57
N ILE A 151 1.02 23.26 17.44
CA ILE A 151 1.55 24.57 17.06
C ILE A 151 0.39 25.54 16.73
N PHE A 152 -0.69 25.03 16.14
CA PHE A 152 -1.85 25.82 15.75
C PHE A 152 -2.87 26.05 16.89
N PHE A 153 -2.63 25.50 18.08
CA PHE A 153 -3.58 25.59 19.20
C PHE A 153 -3.85 27.03 19.67
N GLY A 154 -2.88 27.94 19.52
CA GLY A 154 -3.01 29.35 19.91
C GLY A 154 -3.53 30.28 18.81
N TYR A 155 -3.79 29.80 17.60
CA TYR A 155 -4.23 30.63 16.47
C TYR A 155 -5.75 30.57 16.27
N ASN A 156 -6.37 31.71 16.01
CA ASN A 156 -7.80 31.82 15.74
C ASN A 156 -8.23 30.95 14.54
N ARG A 157 -9.50 30.55 14.49
CA ARG A 157 -10.07 29.68 13.43
C ARG A 157 -9.83 30.23 12.03
N TYR A 158 -9.86 31.56 11.87
CA TYR A 158 -9.70 32.30 10.61
C TYR A 158 -8.26 32.69 10.26
N GLU A 159 -7.32 32.56 11.19
CA GLU A 159 -5.93 32.91 10.93
C GLU A 159 -5.18 31.75 10.26
N ALA A 160 -4.43 32.08 9.20
CA ALA A 160 -3.55 31.17 8.46
C ALA A 160 -4.22 29.91 7.86
N SER A 161 -5.40 30.05 7.23
CA SER A 161 -6.12 28.95 6.54
C SER A 161 -5.21 28.15 5.59
N SER A 162 -4.36 28.82 4.81
CA SER A 162 -3.41 28.14 3.93
C SER A 162 -2.40 27.27 4.68
N ALA A 163 -1.86 27.74 5.80
CA ALA A 163 -0.89 26.98 6.59
C ALA A 163 -1.54 25.75 7.24
N LYS A 164 -2.78 25.87 7.72
CA LYS A 164 -3.57 24.74 8.24
C LYS A 164 -3.83 23.68 7.16
N LYS A 165 -4.11 24.10 5.93
CA LYS A 165 -4.27 23.20 4.77
C LYS A 165 -2.99 22.42 4.46
N TRP A 166 -1.82 23.08 4.44
CA TRP A 166 -0.53 22.39 4.28
C TRP A 166 -0.22 21.44 5.43
N ALA A 167 -0.53 21.84 6.66
CA ALA A 167 -0.36 20.97 7.83
C ALA A 167 -1.32 19.77 7.82
N SER A 168 -2.43 19.85 7.08
CA SER A 168 -3.42 18.76 6.91
C SER A 168 -3.03 17.72 5.86
N LEU A 169 -1.82 17.79 5.28
CA LEU A 169 -1.27 16.69 4.46
C LEU A 169 -0.75 15.51 5.31
N LEU A 170 -0.77 15.68 6.62
CA LEU A 170 -0.40 14.69 7.60
C LEU A 170 -1.71 14.11 8.16
N PRO A 171 -1.89 12.77 8.19
CA PRO A 171 -3.20 12.19 8.44
C PRO A 171 -3.71 12.46 9.86
N ALA A 172 -2.81 12.49 10.86
CA ALA A 172 -3.20 12.72 12.26
C ALA A 172 -3.55 14.20 12.55
N THR A 173 -2.93 15.17 11.87
CA THR A 173 -3.31 16.59 11.99
C THR A 173 -4.62 16.88 11.30
N ALA A 174 -4.82 16.37 10.08
CA ALA A 174 -6.08 16.53 9.35
C ALA A 174 -7.26 16.01 10.17
N PHE A 175 -7.10 14.81 10.73
CA PHE A 175 -8.07 14.24 11.66
C PHE A 175 -8.27 15.14 12.88
N SER A 176 -7.20 15.56 13.54
CA SER A 176 -7.34 16.32 14.78
C SER A 176 -7.97 17.72 14.60
N PHE A 177 -7.74 18.39 13.46
CA PHE A 177 -8.49 19.61 13.14
C PHE A 177 -9.98 19.32 12.92
N GLY A 178 -10.33 18.18 12.30
CA GLY A 178 -11.71 17.72 12.24
C GLY A 178 -12.30 17.50 13.63
N ALA A 179 -11.53 16.91 14.56
CA ALA A 179 -11.96 16.68 15.94
C ALA A 179 -12.23 17.98 16.72
N ASP A 180 -11.38 19.00 16.53
CA ASP A 180 -11.57 20.32 17.13
C ASP A 180 -12.89 20.94 16.64
N ILE A 181 -13.21 20.82 15.34
CA ILE A 181 -14.46 21.30 14.76
C ILE A 181 -15.68 20.53 15.30
N VAL A 182 -15.59 19.21 15.40
CA VAL A 182 -16.66 18.37 15.96
C VAL A 182 -16.95 18.79 17.40
N ALA A 183 -15.91 19.01 18.20
CA ALA A 183 -16.06 19.44 19.58
C ALA A 183 -16.68 20.83 19.71
N ASP A 184 -16.33 21.77 18.83
CA ASP A 184 -16.93 23.11 18.81
C ASP A 184 -18.44 23.07 18.49
N TYR A 185 -18.86 22.18 17.59
CA TYR A 185 -20.29 22.02 17.26
C TYR A 185 -21.09 21.27 18.33
N GLU A 186 -20.46 20.33 19.02
CA GLU A 186 -21.06 19.64 20.16
C GLU A 186 -21.14 20.54 21.40
N TYR A 187 -20.18 21.47 21.56
CA TYR A 187 -20.22 22.51 22.59
C TYR A 187 -21.47 23.39 22.48
N GLY A 188 -21.89 23.71 21.25
CA GLY A 188 -23.10 24.48 20.97
C GLY A 188 -24.39 23.66 20.86
N GLU A 189 -24.36 22.35 21.16
CA GLU A 189 -25.51 21.42 21.09
C GLU A 189 -26.21 21.31 19.73
N ILE A 190 -25.55 21.74 18.65
CA ILE A 190 -26.06 21.62 17.28
C ILE A 190 -25.56 20.32 16.66
N GLY A 191 -24.33 19.92 17.00
CA GLY A 191 -23.65 18.77 16.39
C GLY A 191 -23.29 18.99 14.93
N ILE A 192 -22.62 18.01 14.32
CA ILE A 192 -22.36 18.00 12.88
C ILE A 192 -23.57 17.43 12.15
N GLN A 193 -24.13 18.24 11.25
CA GLN A 193 -25.23 17.91 10.35
C GLN A 193 -24.87 18.30 8.91
N ASP A 194 -25.61 17.78 7.93
CA ASP A 194 -25.31 17.99 6.50
C ASP A 194 -25.20 19.49 6.13
N TRP A 195 -26.10 20.33 6.63
CA TRP A 195 -26.18 21.75 6.29
C TRP A 195 -25.06 22.61 6.88
N ASN A 196 -24.42 22.15 7.98
CA ASN A 196 -23.39 22.88 8.72
C ASN A 196 -21.97 22.34 8.44
N SER A 197 -21.87 21.16 7.82
CA SER A 197 -20.60 20.45 7.56
C SER A 197 -19.62 21.23 6.67
N GLY A 198 -20.10 22.20 5.90
CA GLY A 198 -19.33 23.03 4.97
C GLY A 198 -19.01 24.44 5.47
N GLU A 199 -19.39 24.81 6.70
CA GLU A 199 -19.24 26.19 7.18
C GLU A 199 -17.82 26.50 7.70
N GLY A 200 -17.29 27.66 7.32
CA GLY A 200 -15.96 28.17 7.71
C GLY A 200 -14.82 27.88 6.72
N ASP A 201 -13.70 28.61 6.85
CA ASP A 201 -12.52 28.55 5.95
C ASP A 201 -11.82 27.18 5.95
N TYR A 202 -11.85 26.51 7.10
CA TYR A 202 -11.45 25.13 7.27
C TYR A 202 -12.63 24.40 7.92
N SER A 203 -13.51 23.87 7.07
CA SER A 203 -14.73 23.17 7.47
C SER A 203 -14.47 21.68 7.72
N PHE A 204 -15.42 21.01 8.36
CA PHE A 204 -15.35 19.57 8.61
C PHE A 204 -15.21 18.76 7.30
N ASN A 205 -15.95 19.13 6.26
CA ASN A 205 -15.84 18.49 4.95
C ASN A 205 -14.45 18.69 4.31
N THR A 206 -13.79 19.82 4.59
CA THR A 206 -12.41 20.06 4.13
C THR A 206 -11.43 19.09 4.79
N SER A 207 -11.58 18.81 6.09
CA SER A 207 -10.79 17.78 6.79
C SER A 207 -10.99 16.39 6.18
N ILE A 208 -12.23 15.98 5.90
CA ILE A 208 -12.53 14.72 5.20
C ILE A 208 -11.86 14.69 3.81
N GLY A 209 -11.97 15.78 3.05
CA GLY A 209 -11.34 15.90 1.74
C GLY A 209 -9.82 15.70 1.79
N PHE A 210 -9.14 16.27 2.79
CA PHE A 210 -7.71 16.06 3.00
C PHE A 210 -7.39 14.62 3.42
N LEU A 211 -8.20 13.96 4.25
CA LEU A 211 -8.00 12.55 4.60
C LEU A 211 -8.14 11.60 3.39
N VAL A 212 -9.07 11.89 2.48
CA VAL A 212 -9.20 11.15 1.22
C VAL A 212 -7.97 11.39 0.34
N PHE A 213 -7.51 12.63 0.25
CA PHE A 213 -6.31 12.98 -0.50
C PHE A 213 -5.06 12.28 0.07
N ASP A 214 -4.88 12.30 1.38
CA ASP A 214 -3.79 11.61 2.10
C ASP A 214 -3.82 10.11 1.83
N THR A 215 -5.01 9.50 1.84
CA THR A 215 -5.17 8.08 1.51
C THR A 215 -4.57 7.78 0.13
N ILE A 216 -4.94 8.54 -0.90
CA ILE A 216 -4.44 8.36 -2.26
C ILE A 216 -2.92 8.64 -2.32
N LEU A 217 -2.48 9.73 -1.71
CA LEU A 217 -1.08 10.16 -1.70
C LEU A 217 -0.18 9.11 -1.05
N TYR A 218 -0.52 8.62 0.14
CA TYR A 218 0.32 7.68 0.88
C TYR A 218 0.27 6.25 0.31
N ILE A 219 -0.85 5.81 -0.27
CA ILE A 219 -0.89 4.54 -1.01
C ILE A 219 0.04 4.61 -2.23
N PHE A 220 -0.05 5.71 -3.00
CA PHE A 220 0.81 5.92 -4.15
C PHE A 220 2.28 6.01 -3.73
N LEU A 221 2.58 6.75 -2.66
CA LEU A 221 3.91 6.88 -2.10
C LEU A 221 4.44 5.52 -1.62
N GLY A 222 3.62 4.71 -0.95
CA GLY A 222 3.98 3.37 -0.51
C GLY A 222 4.28 2.45 -1.69
N TRP A 223 3.47 2.49 -2.74
CA TRP A 223 3.70 1.74 -3.98
C TRP A 223 4.99 2.19 -4.68
N TYR A 224 5.22 3.49 -4.72
CA TYR A 224 6.42 4.09 -5.29
C TYR A 224 7.68 3.68 -4.53
N LEU A 225 7.70 3.83 -3.21
CA LEU A 225 8.84 3.48 -2.37
C LEU A 225 9.13 1.97 -2.41
N ASP A 226 8.11 1.12 -2.52
CA ASP A 226 8.30 -0.33 -2.66
C ASP A 226 9.04 -0.74 -3.95
N GLN A 227 9.01 0.10 -4.99
CA GLN A 227 9.72 -0.10 -6.26
C GLN A 227 11.14 0.51 -6.28
N VAL A 228 11.34 1.59 -5.52
CA VAL A 228 12.56 2.40 -5.55
C VAL A 228 13.57 1.96 -4.50
N VAL A 229 13.11 1.52 -3.32
CA VAL A 229 14.01 1.13 -2.23
C VAL A 229 14.73 -0.16 -2.62
N PRO A 230 16.08 -0.16 -2.68
CA PRO A 230 16.85 -1.35 -3.02
C PRO A 230 16.60 -2.45 -1.98
N ARG A 231 16.09 -3.58 -2.45
CA ARG A 231 16.00 -4.80 -1.65
C ARG A 231 17.28 -5.60 -1.82
N GLU A 232 17.69 -6.33 -0.79
CA GLU A 232 18.92 -7.15 -0.79
C GLU A 232 19.04 -8.07 -2.01
N TYR A 233 17.90 -8.50 -2.60
CA TYR A 233 17.86 -9.27 -3.85
C TYR A 233 16.75 -8.78 -4.79
N GLY A 234 17.02 -7.73 -5.55
CA GLY A 234 16.18 -7.25 -6.65
C GLY A 234 16.80 -6.03 -7.32
N SER A 235 16.66 -5.86 -8.64
CA SER A 235 17.21 -4.66 -9.30
C SER A 235 16.43 -3.43 -8.79
N ALA A 236 17.02 -2.67 -7.88
CA ALA A 236 16.50 -1.39 -7.45
C ALA A 236 16.36 -0.48 -8.68
N ARG A 237 15.14 0.01 -8.93
CA ARG A 237 14.95 0.98 -10.02
C ARG A 237 15.45 2.34 -9.52
N PRO A 238 16.14 3.12 -10.37
CA PRO A 238 16.68 4.41 -9.95
C PRO A 238 15.55 5.35 -9.47
N MET A 239 15.85 6.18 -8.47
CA MET A 239 14.91 7.13 -7.84
C MET A 239 14.19 8.09 -8.81
N TRP A 240 14.64 8.21 -10.08
CA TRP A 240 14.08 9.12 -11.08
C TRP A 240 13.19 8.41 -12.12
N PHE A 241 12.82 7.15 -11.89
CA PHE A 241 12.15 6.28 -12.87
C PHE A 241 10.80 6.80 -13.41
N LEU A 242 10.06 7.62 -12.66
CA LEU A 242 8.81 8.23 -13.11
C LEU A 242 9.00 9.30 -14.20
N CYS A 243 10.16 9.96 -14.23
CA CYS A 243 10.46 11.02 -15.20
C CYS A 243 11.04 10.49 -16.52
N THR A 244 11.25 9.17 -16.66
CA THR A 244 11.81 8.58 -17.88
C THR A 244 10.69 7.97 -18.75
N PRO A 245 10.34 8.53 -19.92
CA PRO A 245 9.26 8.05 -20.80
C PRO A 245 9.45 6.61 -21.34
N SER A 246 10.66 6.06 -21.20
CA SER A 246 10.98 4.64 -21.46
C SER A 246 10.15 3.66 -20.61
N PHE A 247 9.73 4.04 -19.40
CA PHE A 247 8.90 3.18 -18.54
C PHE A 247 7.50 2.94 -19.11
N TRP A 248 6.84 4.00 -19.57
CA TRP A 248 5.49 3.92 -20.13
C TRP A 248 5.50 3.23 -21.50
N CYS A 249 6.54 3.47 -22.33
CA CYS A 249 6.66 2.88 -23.67
C CYS A 249 7.08 1.40 -23.67
N SER A 250 7.87 0.93 -22.68
CA SER A 250 8.31 -0.47 -22.62
C SER A 250 7.20 -1.45 -22.23
N CYS A 251 6.16 -0.99 -21.51
CA CYS A 251 4.96 -1.80 -21.23
C CYS A 251 4.14 -2.06 -22.49
N PHE A 252 4.09 -1.09 -23.42
CA PHE A 252 3.39 -1.22 -24.69
C PHE A 252 4.15 -2.08 -25.71
N PHE A 253 5.48 -1.94 -25.76
CA PHE A 253 6.31 -2.66 -26.74
C PHE A 253 6.59 -4.13 -26.36
N ARG A 254 6.68 -4.47 -25.07
CA ARG A 254 7.02 -5.84 -24.63
C ARG A 254 5.90 -6.87 -24.85
N ARG A 255 4.63 -6.42 -24.97
CA ARG A 255 3.51 -7.28 -25.40
C ARG A 255 3.62 -7.70 -26.86
N ARG A 256 4.23 -6.88 -27.73
CA ARG A 256 4.36 -7.16 -29.17
C ARG A 256 5.42 -8.24 -29.46
N THR A 257 6.53 -8.23 -28.73
CA THR A 257 7.62 -9.20 -28.93
C THR A 257 7.28 -10.61 -28.44
N ARG A 258 6.51 -10.74 -27.35
CA ARG A 258 6.11 -12.06 -26.81
C ARG A 258 5.08 -12.77 -27.72
N ARG A 259 4.18 -12.01 -28.35
CA ARG A 259 3.21 -12.52 -29.33
C ARG A 259 3.89 -12.98 -30.63
N ASN A 260 4.94 -12.28 -31.05
CA ASN A 260 5.73 -12.69 -32.21
C ASN A 260 6.53 -13.97 -31.94
N HIS A 261 7.12 -14.13 -30.75
CA HIS A 261 7.91 -15.34 -30.45
C HIS A 261 7.04 -16.62 -30.38
N GLN A 262 5.82 -16.53 -29.84
CA GLN A 262 4.85 -17.64 -29.85
C GLN A 262 4.32 -17.97 -31.26
N ALA A 263 4.20 -16.98 -32.15
CA ALA A 263 3.85 -17.21 -33.55
C ALA A 263 4.99 -17.90 -34.33
N THR A 264 6.25 -17.55 -34.05
CA THR A 264 7.41 -18.19 -34.68
C THR A 264 7.61 -19.64 -34.20
N GLU A 265 7.42 -19.92 -32.90
CA GLU A 265 7.51 -21.30 -32.36
C GLU A 265 6.41 -22.22 -32.90
N SER A 266 5.20 -21.69 -33.11
CA SER A 266 4.09 -22.45 -33.69
C SER A 266 4.36 -22.80 -35.17
N ALA A 267 4.99 -21.91 -35.93
CA ALA A 267 5.36 -22.15 -37.32
C ALA A 267 6.53 -23.13 -37.47
N THR A 268 7.53 -23.07 -36.58
CA THR A 268 8.66 -24.02 -36.59
C THR A 268 8.23 -25.43 -36.22
N ASN A 269 7.31 -25.58 -35.26
CA ASN A 269 6.80 -26.88 -34.85
C ASN A 269 5.95 -27.53 -35.95
N LEU A 270 5.16 -26.75 -36.70
CA LEU A 270 4.42 -27.25 -37.86
C LEU A 270 5.35 -27.71 -39.00
N SER A 271 6.44 -26.98 -39.26
CA SER A 271 7.44 -27.36 -40.27
C SER A 271 8.27 -28.59 -39.88
N ALA A 272 8.50 -28.82 -38.58
CA ALA A 272 9.20 -29.99 -38.07
C ALA A 272 8.34 -31.27 -38.16
N THR A 273 7.02 -31.15 -37.95
CA THR A 273 6.08 -32.27 -38.14
C THR A 273 5.99 -32.70 -39.60
N ILE A 274 5.94 -31.75 -40.54
CA ILE A 274 5.89 -32.05 -41.99
C ILE A 274 7.20 -32.72 -42.47
N HIS A 275 8.36 -32.33 -41.92
CA HIS A 275 9.64 -32.97 -42.26
C HIS A 275 9.82 -34.35 -41.63
N GLY A 276 9.27 -34.61 -40.43
CA GLY A 276 9.32 -35.94 -39.79
C GLY A 276 8.50 -36.99 -40.54
N GLU A 277 7.34 -36.60 -41.07
CA GLU A 277 6.42 -37.51 -41.77
C GLU A 277 6.93 -37.91 -43.17
N TYR A 278 7.77 -37.08 -43.80
CA TYR A 278 8.42 -37.43 -45.07
C TYR A 278 9.65 -38.34 -44.89
N SER A 279 10.31 -38.32 -43.72
CA SER A 279 11.44 -39.20 -43.40
C SER A 279 11.03 -40.62 -42.99
N ASP A 280 9.86 -40.80 -42.36
CA ASP A 280 9.40 -42.12 -41.91
C ASP A 280 8.86 -43.00 -43.06
N LEU A 281 8.48 -42.41 -44.19
CA LEU A 281 8.09 -43.15 -45.40
C LEU A 281 9.28 -43.69 -46.20
N ALA A 282 10.52 -43.27 -45.90
CA ALA A 282 11.72 -43.68 -46.63
C ALA A 282 12.44 -44.89 -46.04
N TYR A 283 12.10 -45.35 -44.83
CA TYR A 283 12.85 -46.39 -44.09
C TYR A 283 12.14 -47.73 -43.92
N THR A 284 10.94 -47.93 -44.46
CA THR A 284 10.16 -49.17 -44.33
C THR A 284 10.40 -50.17 -45.46
N ASN A 285 11.65 -50.44 -45.81
CA ASN A 285 12.02 -51.59 -46.66
C ASN A 285 13.43 -52.07 -46.32
N GLY A 286 13.56 -52.96 -45.32
CA GLY A 286 14.85 -53.56 -44.96
C GLY A 286 14.76 -54.51 -43.77
N SER A 287 14.65 -55.81 -44.08
CA SER A 287 14.73 -56.95 -43.17
C SER A 287 16.02 -57.05 -42.34
N GLN A 288 15.97 -57.46 -41.05
CA GLN A 288 16.57 -58.71 -40.52
C GLN A 288 16.70 -58.78 -38.98
N SER A 289 16.58 -60.03 -38.53
CA SER A 289 16.63 -60.69 -37.22
C SER A 289 17.88 -60.52 -36.32
N ARG A 290 17.70 -60.59 -34.99
CA ARG A 290 18.47 -61.33 -33.93
C ARG A 290 18.22 -60.70 -32.55
N ALA A 291 18.46 -61.31 -31.39
CA ALA A 291 18.30 -62.65 -30.84
C ALA A 291 18.48 -62.48 -29.30
N PHE A 292 17.86 -63.38 -28.55
CA PHE A 292 17.74 -63.47 -27.09
C PHE A 292 19.06 -63.81 -26.35
N SER A 293 19.31 -63.18 -25.19
CA SER A 293 19.95 -63.82 -24.03
C SER A 293 19.97 -62.91 -22.78
N SER A 294 19.55 -63.47 -21.63
CA SER A 294 19.88 -63.07 -20.25
C SER A 294 20.73 -64.22 -19.64
N PRO A 295 21.56 -64.04 -18.59
CA PRO A 295 21.07 -64.14 -17.19
C PRO A 295 21.87 -63.35 -16.09
N GLN A 296 21.17 -63.11 -14.96
CA GLN A 296 21.59 -63.06 -13.52
C GLN A 296 22.80 -62.19 -13.10
N ASP A 297 22.73 -61.35 -12.06
CA ASP A 297 22.74 -61.75 -10.64
C ASP A 297 22.06 -60.73 -9.69
N HIS A 298 21.55 -61.26 -8.57
CA HIS A 298 20.96 -60.55 -7.44
C HIS A 298 22.05 -60.14 -6.44
N GLU A 299 22.07 -58.87 -6.02
CA GLU A 299 22.63 -58.49 -4.71
C GLU A 299 21.79 -57.37 -4.07
N THR A 300 21.36 -57.63 -2.84
CA THR A 300 20.49 -56.81 -2.00
C THR A 300 21.29 -55.74 -1.25
N ILE A 301 20.93 -54.45 -1.35
CA ILE A 301 21.43 -53.41 -0.44
C ILE A 301 20.31 -52.43 -0.02
N ASP A 302 19.97 -52.57 1.26
CA ASP A 302 19.52 -51.64 2.30
C ASP A 302 18.79 -50.31 1.99
N ASN A 303 17.73 -50.07 2.77
CA ASN A 303 16.93 -48.85 2.79
C ASN A 303 17.65 -47.77 3.61
N GLY A 304 18.27 -46.79 2.93
CA GLY A 304 18.80 -45.59 3.58
C GLY A 304 19.12 -44.47 2.59
N ASN A 305 18.38 -43.37 2.68
CA ASN A 305 18.75 -42.04 2.16
C ASN A 305 19.22 -41.95 0.69
N LEU A 306 18.27 -41.95 -0.24
CA LEU A 306 18.51 -41.52 -1.62
C LEU A 306 18.34 -39.99 -1.72
N VAL A 307 19.45 -39.27 -1.67
CA VAL A 307 19.52 -37.91 -2.23
C VAL A 307 19.68 -38.06 -3.75
N PRO A 308 18.75 -37.57 -4.59
CA PRO A 308 18.92 -37.67 -6.03
C PRO A 308 20.09 -36.78 -6.48
N ARG A 309 21.24 -37.40 -6.74
CA ARG A 309 22.40 -36.74 -7.36
C ARG A 309 22.26 -36.81 -8.87
N ILE A 310 21.71 -35.76 -9.47
CA ILE A 310 21.69 -35.63 -10.93
C ILE A 310 23.11 -35.34 -11.40
N VAL A 311 23.75 -36.33 -12.03
CA VAL A 311 25.04 -36.17 -12.70
C VAL A 311 24.77 -35.98 -14.18
N ALA A 312 24.74 -34.73 -14.63
CA ALA A 312 24.73 -34.42 -16.06
C ALA A 312 26.13 -34.68 -16.64
N ARG A 313 26.27 -35.76 -17.41
CA ARG A 313 27.40 -35.96 -18.33
C ARG A 313 26.93 -35.56 -19.74
N ASP A 314 27.84 -34.94 -20.49
CA ASP A 314 27.64 -34.44 -21.86
C ASP A 314 26.71 -33.23 -22.03
N ILE A 315 27.07 -32.10 -21.42
CA ILE A 315 26.45 -30.80 -21.72
C ILE A 315 27.04 -30.25 -23.02
N VAL A 316 26.35 -30.45 -24.15
CA VAL A 316 26.73 -29.84 -25.44
C VAL A 316 26.14 -28.44 -25.55
N LYS A 317 27.01 -27.42 -25.65
CA LYS A 317 26.62 -26.01 -25.74
C LYS A 317 26.36 -25.64 -27.20
N VAL A 318 25.09 -25.56 -27.61
CA VAL A 318 24.70 -25.16 -28.97
C VAL A 318 24.52 -23.63 -29.01
N TYR A 319 25.39 -22.94 -29.76
CA TYR A 319 25.22 -21.52 -30.07
C TYR A 319 24.47 -21.36 -31.40
N SER A 320 23.39 -20.57 -31.40
CA SER A 320 22.69 -20.19 -32.62
C SER A 320 23.51 -19.18 -33.43
N LYS A 321 24.12 -19.63 -34.53
CA LYS A 321 24.84 -18.79 -35.50
C LYS A 321 23.87 -17.80 -36.16
N LYS A 322 23.99 -16.50 -35.87
CA LYS A 322 23.43 -15.44 -36.73
C LYS A 322 24.31 -15.30 -37.98
N LYS A 323 23.69 -15.38 -39.16
CA LYS A 323 24.33 -15.16 -40.48
C LYS A 323 24.64 -13.66 -40.71
N GLY A 324 25.79 -13.42 -41.34
CA GLY A 324 26.20 -12.16 -42.01
C GLY A 324 26.93 -11.18 -41.09
N THR A 325 28.11 -10.64 -41.39
CA THR A 325 28.78 -10.42 -42.68
C THR A 325 30.27 -10.20 -42.40
N ILE A 326 31.15 -10.88 -43.13
CA ILE A 326 32.61 -10.62 -43.13
C ILE A 326 32.85 -9.36 -43.99
N PRO A 327 33.85 -8.53 -43.66
CA PRO A 327 34.88 -8.31 -44.67
C PRO A 327 36.28 -8.59 -44.11
N ALA A 328 37.06 -9.24 -44.96
CA ALA A 328 38.50 -9.44 -44.82
C ALA A 328 39.23 -8.10 -44.80
N VAL A 329 40.36 -8.00 -44.09
CA VAL A 329 41.61 -7.34 -44.56
C VAL A 329 42.79 -7.83 -43.71
N ASN A 330 43.70 -8.51 -44.42
CA ASN A 330 45.16 -8.61 -44.38
C ASN A 330 45.98 -8.62 -43.07
N HIS A 331 46.70 -9.74 -42.93
CA HIS A 331 48.14 -9.85 -42.66
C HIS A 331 48.95 -8.54 -42.66
N GLN A 332 49.60 -8.27 -41.53
CA GLN A 332 51.07 -8.37 -41.40
C GLN A 332 51.43 -8.65 -39.94
#